data_AF-A0A660MU05-F1
#
_entry.id   AF-A0A660MU05-F1
#
_cell.length_a   1.000
_cell.length_b   1.000
_cell.length_c   1.000
_cell.angle_alpha   90.00
_cell.angle_beta   90.00
_cell.angle_gamma   90.00
#
_symmetry.space_group_name_H-M   'P 1'
#
loop_
_entity.id
_entity.type
_entity.pdbx_description
1 polymer ?
#
loop_
_entity_poly.entity_id
_entity_poly.type
_entity_poly.pdbx_seq_one_letter_code
_entity_poly.pdbx_strand_id
1 'polypeptide(L)'
;MFKKFMERTLIEARIRKIIDYMKNQNLAQHLEKNISNFDDEDLQKLLNFLETGDDNLMVAFLTEKAKQFMAEVEKVKQIKSKIKTVKNKNLEKKEKEQEEKELENLFNF
;
A
#
# COMPACT_ATOMS: atom_id res chain seq x y z
N MET A 1 3.91 -24.93 6.73
CA MET A 1 4.57 -24.03 5.75
C MET A 1 4.55 -24.61 4.34
N PHE A 2 5.03 -25.84 4.12
CA PHE A 2 5.05 -26.49 2.79
C PHE A 2 3.72 -26.54 2.03
N LYS A 3 2.59 -26.76 2.72
CA LYS A 3 1.26 -26.86 2.07
C LYS A 3 0.83 -25.56 1.37
N LYS A 4 0.99 -24.40 2.01
CA LYS A 4 0.69 -23.08 1.42
C LYS A 4 1.59 -22.76 0.22
N PHE A 5 2.89 -23.06 0.32
CA PHE A 5 3.84 -22.84 -0.78
C PHE A 5 3.53 -23.69 -2.02
N MET A 6 3.08 -24.94 -1.84
CA MET A 6 2.64 -25.78 -2.96
C MET A 6 1.34 -25.26 -3.59
N GLU A 7 0.40 -24.77 -2.79
CA GLU A 7 -0.85 -24.20 -3.26
C GLU A 7 -0.63 -22.94 -4.11
N ARG A 8 0.25 -22.02 -3.66
CA ARG A 8 0.63 -20.83 -4.42
C ARG A 8 1.25 -21.18 -5.77
N THR A 9 2.23 -22.08 -5.78
CA THR A 9 2.93 -22.50 -7.02
C THR A 9 1.94 -23.07 -8.04
N LEU A 10 0.95 -23.85 -7.58
CA LEU A 10 -0.10 -24.41 -8.43
C LEU A 10 -1.02 -23.31 -9.00
N ILE A 11 -1.43 -22.35 -8.18
CA ILE A 11 -2.27 -21.22 -8.62
C ILE A 11 -1.52 -20.38 -9.67
N GLU A 12 -0.27 -19.99 -9.39
CA GLU A 12 0.54 -19.22 -10.34
C GLU A 12 0.74 -19.95 -11.67
N ALA A 13 1.03 -21.26 -11.64
CA ALA A 13 1.18 -22.06 -12.85
C ALA A 13 -0.12 -22.12 -13.68
N ARG A 14 -1.27 -22.22 -13.00
CA ARG A 14 -2.58 -22.24 -13.65
C ARG A 14 -2.92 -20.89 -14.30
N ILE A 15 -2.64 -19.79 -13.61
CA ILE A 15 -2.79 -18.44 -14.18
C ILE A 15 -1.86 -18.26 -15.38
N ARG A 16 -0.58 -18.66 -15.30
CA ARG A 16 0.35 -18.59 -16.45
C ARG A 16 -0.17 -19.35 -17.67
N LYS A 17 -0.73 -20.53 -17.45
CA LYS A 17 -1.37 -21.29 -18.53
C LYS A 17 -2.55 -20.53 -19.16
N ILE A 18 -3.35 -19.80 -18.38
CA ILE A 18 -4.44 -18.97 -18.93
C ILE A 18 -3.87 -17.77 -19.71
N ILE A 19 -2.82 -17.13 -19.19
CA ILE A 19 -2.10 -16.02 -19.83
C ILE A 19 -1.66 -16.39 -21.25
N ASP A 20 -1.14 -17.60 -21.45
CA ASP A 20 -0.68 -18.09 -22.77
C ASP A 20 -1.79 -18.07 -23.85
N TYR A 21 -3.05 -18.16 -23.44
CA TYR A 21 -4.21 -18.13 -24.35
C TYR A 21 -4.86 -16.75 -24.47
N MET A 22 -4.37 -15.73 -23.76
CA MET A 22 -4.97 -14.39 -23.80
C MET A 22 -4.72 -13.70 -25.14
N LYS A 23 -5.78 -13.20 -25.76
CA LYS A 23 -5.70 -12.44 -27.02
C LYS A 23 -4.96 -11.10 -26.85
N ASN A 24 -5.10 -10.47 -25.68
CA ASN A 24 -4.44 -9.21 -25.38
C ASN A 24 -3.03 -9.45 -24.85
N GLN A 25 -2.05 -9.36 -25.75
CA GLN A 25 -0.64 -9.63 -25.45
C GLN A 25 -0.03 -8.63 -24.46
N ASN A 26 -0.45 -7.36 -24.48
CA ASN A 26 0.05 -6.36 -23.51
C ASN A 26 -0.42 -6.71 -22.10
N LEU A 27 -1.69 -7.07 -21.95
CA LEU A 27 -2.24 -7.50 -20.66
C LEU A 27 -1.58 -8.80 -20.18
N ALA A 28 -1.41 -9.77 -21.08
CA ALA A 28 -0.75 -11.04 -20.80
C ALA A 28 0.66 -10.84 -20.22
N GLN A 29 1.50 -10.06 -20.92
CA GLN A 29 2.87 -9.77 -20.48
C GLN A 29 2.91 -8.98 -19.16
N HIS A 30 1.96 -8.07 -18.95
CA HIS A 30 1.89 -7.32 -17.70
C HIS A 30 1.51 -8.23 -16.53
N LEU A 31 0.55 -9.13 -16.73
CA LEU A 31 0.13 -10.09 -15.71
C LEU A 31 1.26 -11.07 -15.38
N GLU A 32 1.95 -11.60 -16.39
CA GLU A 32 3.05 -12.55 -16.22
C GLU A 32 4.20 -11.97 -15.39
N LYS A 33 4.59 -10.71 -15.66
CA LYS A 33 5.67 -10.03 -14.93
C LYS A 33 5.32 -9.73 -13.48
N ASN A 34 4.04 -9.58 -13.17
CA ASN A 34 3.59 -9.06 -11.88
C ASN A 34 2.83 -10.08 -11.02
N ILE A 35 2.56 -11.28 -11.54
CA ILE A 35 1.78 -12.30 -10.82
C ILE A 35 2.36 -12.62 -9.43
N SER A 36 3.68 -12.66 -9.30
CA SER A 36 4.33 -12.95 -8.02
C SER A 36 4.23 -11.81 -6.99
N ASN A 37 3.76 -10.61 -7.39
CA ASN A 37 3.53 -9.49 -6.48
C ASN A 37 2.20 -9.60 -5.73
N PHE A 38 1.28 -10.45 -6.19
CA PHE A 38 -0.01 -10.67 -5.54
C PHE A 38 0.17 -11.57 -4.32
N ASP A 39 -0.54 -11.26 -3.26
CA ASP A 39 -0.67 -12.17 -2.12
C ASP A 39 -1.53 -13.39 -2.48
N ASP A 40 -1.53 -14.40 -1.63
CA ASP A 40 -2.21 -15.68 -1.92
C ASP A 40 -3.73 -15.51 -2.09
N GLU A 41 -4.35 -14.56 -1.38
CA GLU A 41 -5.79 -14.32 -1.46
C GLU A 41 -6.16 -13.62 -2.78
N ASP A 42 -5.39 -12.60 -3.14
CA ASP A 42 -5.56 -11.89 -4.40
C ASP A 42 -5.30 -12.80 -5.60
N LEU A 43 -4.30 -13.69 -5.52
CA LEU A 43 -4.04 -14.69 -6.55
C LEU A 43 -5.25 -15.60 -6.76
N GLN A 44 -5.90 -16.04 -5.68
CA GLN A 44 -7.10 -16.87 -5.79
C GLN A 44 -8.27 -16.09 -6.42
N LYS A 45 -8.47 -14.83 -6.03
CA LYS A 45 -9.51 -13.96 -6.62
C LYS A 45 -9.25 -13.71 -8.10
N LEU A 46 -7.99 -13.45 -8.47
CA LEU A 46 -7.56 -13.27 -9.86
C LEU A 46 -7.78 -14.54 -10.69
N LEU A 47 -7.37 -15.70 -10.18
CA LEU A 47 -7.61 -16.98 -10.86
C LEU A 47 -9.11 -17.20 -11.07
N ASN A 48 -9.92 -17.00 -10.04
CA ASN A 48 -11.37 -17.17 -10.15
C ASN A 48 -11.96 -16.27 -11.24
N PHE A 49 -11.56 -14.99 -11.29
CA PHE A 49 -11.99 -14.07 -12.37
C PHE A 49 -11.55 -14.55 -13.75
N LEU A 50 -10.30 -14.98 -13.91
CA LEU A 50 -9.77 -15.44 -15.19
C LEU A 50 -10.46 -16.72 -15.70
N GLU A 51 -10.96 -17.56 -14.79
CA GLU A 51 -11.67 -18.79 -15.15
C GLU A 51 -13.15 -18.58 -15.44
N THR A 52 -13.80 -17.66 -14.73
CA THR A 52 -15.25 -17.44 -14.87
C THR A 52 -15.60 -16.32 -15.84
N GLY A 53 -14.71 -15.34 -16.01
CA GLY A 53 -15.01 -14.10 -16.73
C GLY A 53 -16.07 -13.24 -16.04
N ASP A 54 -16.36 -13.46 -14.75
CA ASP A 54 -17.38 -12.70 -14.01
C ASP A 54 -16.84 -11.33 -13.60
N ASP A 55 -17.31 -10.29 -14.30
CA ASP A 55 -16.94 -8.90 -14.04
C ASP A 55 -17.27 -8.45 -12.60
N ASN A 56 -18.25 -9.05 -11.93
CA ASN A 56 -18.57 -8.70 -10.54
C ASN A 56 -17.42 -9.04 -9.59
N LEU A 57 -16.68 -10.13 -9.86
CA LEU A 57 -15.49 -10.50 -9.08
C LEU A 57 -14.40 -9.46 -9.23
N MET A 58 -14.19 -8.97 -10.45
CA MET A 58 -13.19 -7.93 -10.72
C MET A 58 -13.57 -6.59 -10.09
N VAL A 59 -14.84 -6.18 -10.19
CA VAL A 59 -15.36 -4.96 -9.56
C VAL A 59 -15.20 -5.04 -8.04
N ALA A 60 -15.56 -6.17 -7.42
CA ALA A 60 -15.40 -6.38 -5.99
C ALA A 60 -13.92 -6.30 -5.56
N PHE A 61 -13.05 -6.99 -6.29
CA PHE A 61 -11.60 -6.99 -6.06
C PHE A 61 -11.01 -5.58 -6.13
N LEU A 62 -11.29 -4.84 -7.20
CA LEU A 62 -10.80 -3.47 -7.39
C LEU A 62 -11.35 -2.52 -6.32
N THR A 63 -12.61 -2.68 -5.92
CA THR A 63 -13.23 -1.88 -4.84
C THR A 63 -12.53 -2.12 -3.50
N GLU A 64 -12.21 -3.37 -3.20
CA GLU A 64 -11.48 -3.74 -1.98
C GLU A 64 -10.08 -3.10 -1.97
N LYS A 65 -9.32 -3.24 -3.06
CA LYS A 65 -7.98 -2.65 -3.18
C LYS A 65 -7.98 -1.13 -3.11
N ALA A 66 -8.98 -0.48 -3.71
CA ALA A 66 -9.15 0.96 -3.61
C ALA A 66 -9.40 1.41 -2.16
N LYS A 67 -10.22 0.69 -1.39
CA LYS A 67 -10.47 0.98 0.03
C LYS A 67 -9.19 0.81 0.86
N GLN A 68 -8.43 -0.26 0.64
CA GLN A 68 -7.15 -0.50 1.31
C GLN A 68 -6.17 0.64 1.04
N PHE A 69 -6.02 1.04 -0.22
CA PHE A 69 -5.16 2.16 -0.61
C PHE A 69 -5.57 3.47 0.05
N MET A 70 -6.87 3.79 0.04
CA MET A 70 -7.38 5.02 0.68
C MET A 70 -7.13 5.04 2.19
N ALA A 71 -7.23 3.89 2.87
CA ALA A 71 -6.92 3.78 4.28
C ALA A 71 -5.44 4.05 4.57
N GLU A 72 -4.52 3.51 3.75
CA GLU A 72 -3.08 3.77 3.88
C GLU A 72 -2.75 5.25 3.61
N VAL A 73 -3.35 5.86 2.59
CA VAL A 73 -3.21 7.30 2.32
C VAL A 73 -3.64 8.13 3.54
N GLU A 74 -4.74 7.76 4.19
CA GLU A 74 -5.23 8.48 5.36
C GLU A 74 -4.29 8.32 6.57
N LYS A 75 -3.73 7.12 6.80
CA LYS A 75 -2.68 6.91 7.81
C LYS A 75 -1.47 7.80 7.55
N VAL A 76 -1.01 7.89 6.30
CA VAL A 76 0.12 8.75 5.93
C VAL A 76 -0.19 10.23 6.20
N LYS A 77 -1.40 10.71 5.88
CA LYS A 77 -1.82 12.08 6.20
C LYS A 77 -1.79 12.34 7.71
N GLN A 78 -2.32 11.41 8.50
CA GLN A 78 -2.31 11.52 9.96
C GLN A 78 -0.89 11.57 10.53
N ILE A 79 0.01 10.72 10.03
CA ILE A 79 1.43 10.73 10.43
C ILE A 79 2.09 12.06 10.05
N LYS A 80 1.87 12.56 8.83
CA LYS A 80 2.40 13.85 8.37
C LYS A 80 1.90 15.00 9.24
N SER A 81 0.64 14.97 9.64
CA SER A 81 0.05 15.96 10.56
C SER A 81 0.72 15.90 11.94
N LYS A 82 0.88 14.71 12.53
CA LYS A 82 1.57 14.51 13.81
C LYS A 82 3.01 15.03 13.77
N ILE A 83 3.75 14.75 12.71
CA ILE A 83 5.13 15.24 12.51
C ILE A 83 5.15 16.77 12.48
N LYS A 84 4.22 17.39 11.74
CA LYS A 84 4.11 18.87 11.68
C LYS A 84 3.85 19.47 13.07
N THR A 85 2.94 18.89 13.84
CA THR A 85 2.62 19.35 15.20
C THR A 85 3.83 19.27 16.12
N VAL A 86 4.58 18.16 16.10
CA VAL A 86 5.79 18.00 16.93
C VAL A 86 6.86 19.01 16.51
N LYS A 87 7.06 19.21 15.19
CA LYS A 87 8.02 20.19 14.67
C LYS A 87 7.69 21.61 15.15
N ASN A 88 6.42 22.01 15.10
CA ASN A 88 5.98 23.32 15.57
C ASN A 88 6.19 23.50 17.08
N LYS A 89 5.82 22.49 17.90
CA LYS A 89 6.05 22.54 19.35
C LYS A 89 7.54 22.70 19.70
N ASN A 90 8.42 22.03 18.96
CA ASN A 90 9.86 22.15 19.17
C ASN A 90 10.40 23.54 18.78
N LEU A 91 9.81 24.18 17.77
CA LEU A 91 10.16 25.55 17.38
C LEU A 91 9.72 26.55 18.46
N GLU A 92 8.46 26.48 18.89
CA GLU A 92 7.93 27.33 19.96
C GLU A 92 8.73 27.19 21.26
N LYS A 93 9.16 25.97 21.60
CA LYS A 93 10.00 25.75 22.78
C LYS A 93 11.37 26.41 22.65
N LYS A 94 12.00 26.32 21.47
CA LYS A 94 13.29 26.98 21.22
C LYS A 94 13.17 28.50 21.27
N GLU A 95 12.12 29.06 20.70
CA GLU A 95 11.85 30.51 20.74
C GLU A 95 11.68 30.98 22.19
N LYS A 96 10.92 30.26 23.01
CA LYS A 96 10.77 30.57 24.46
C LYS A 96 12.09 30.49 25.22
N GLU A 97 12.87 29.43 25.02
CA GLU A 97 14.19 29.28 25.66
C GLU A 97 15.15 30.41 25.25
N GLN A 98 14.97 30.98 24.05
CA GLN A 98 15.77 32.08 23.54
C GLN A 98 15.32 33.42 24.13
N GLU A 99 14.01 33.68 24.20
CA GLU A 99 13.43 34.83 24.90
C GLU A 99 13.80 34.85 26.40
N GLU A 100 13.73 33.71 27.08
CA GLU A 100 14.11 33.59 28.50
C GLU A 100 15.60 33.95 28.72
N LYS A 101 16.51 33.48 27.86
CA LYS A 101 17.93 33.85 27.91
C LYS A 101 18.16 35.33 27.65
N GLU A 102 17.42 35.92 26.72
CA GLU A 102 17.51 37.37 26.46
C GLU A 102 17.03 38.18 27.66
N LEU A 103 15.94 37.76 28.30
CA LEU A 103 15.45 38.37 29.54
C LEU A 103 16.46 38.23 30.69
N GLU A 104 17.02 37.04 30.92
CA GLU A 104 18.07 36.84 31.93
C GLU A 104 19.28 37.74 31.71
N ASN A 105 19.70 37.91 30.45
CA ASN A 105 20.79 38.84 30.10
C ASN A 105 20.44 40.30 30.38
N LEU A 106 19.17 40.70 30.29
CA LEU A 106 18.71 42.06 30.62
C LEU A 106 18.65 42.31 32.13
N PHE A 107 18.38 41.28 32.94
CA PHE A 107 18.32 41.39 34.40
C PHE A 107 19.67 41.18 35.11
N ASN A 108 20.69 40.65 34.42
CA ASN A 108 22.06 40.47 34.94
C ASN A 108 23.00 41.67 34.67
N PHE A 109 22.46 42.85 34.36
CA PHE A 109 23.18 44.13 34.29
C PHE A 109 23.17 44.86 35.64
#